data_AF-A0A6A5UUK3-F1
#
_entry.id   AF-A0A6A5UUK3-F1
#
_cell.length_a   1.000
_cell.length_b   1.000
_cell.length_c   1.000
_cell.angle_alpha   90.00
_cell.angle_beta   90.00
_cell.angle_gamma   90.00
#
_symmetry.space_group_name_H-M   'P 1'
#
loop_
_entity.id
_entity.type
_entity.pdbx_description
1 polymer ?
#
loop_
_entity_poly.entity_id
_entity_poly.type
_entity_poly.pdbx_seq_one_letter_code
_entity_poly.pdbx_strand_id
1 'polypeptide(L)'
;MNGESVESQIGIITLDEDDPAIFRLVHSYMYSGRLYEGMPLVLDHVFIQRYDQDSKQLQLRQSNDVVIFERETVVNLLFKIVFDLYIFADMRLATQIQDVVISLLFAKISDELQFPIDLLGYLDSRLPDGCVLLNMITNILTACAPLQSITINEEHIPRLILSGMFYCAMMGHDLDKDQGKDSDESEFCMSGCLWHDSSAETHPKSAKLPAKS
;
A
#
# COMPACT_ATOMS: atom_id res chain seq x y z
N MET A 1 41.87 -29.62 -1.19
CA MET A 1 41.14 -28.49 -1.81
C MET A 1 40.46 -29.04 -3.05
N ASN A 2 39.20 -29.44 -2.95
CA ASN A 2 38.40 -29.88 -4.09
C ASN A 2 37.36 -28.79 -4.33
N GLY A 3 37.63 -27.92 -5.29
CA GLY A 3 36.65 -26.98 -5.81
C GLY A 3 35.76 -27.73 -6.79
N GLU A 4 34.62 -28.21 -6.32
CA GLU A 4 33.50 -28.52 -7.20
C GLU A 4 32.86 -27.19 -7.58
N SER A 5 33.16 -26.71 -8.80
CA SER A 5 32.38 -25.66 -9.43
C SER A 5 30.99 -26.25 -9.70
N VAL A 6 30.02 -25.88 -8.88
CA VAL A 6 28.61 -26.14 -9.13
C VAL A 6 28.25 -25.46 -10.46
N GLU A 7 27.84 -26.24 -11.45
CA GLU A 7 27.37 -25.76 -12.73
C GLU A 7 26.32 -24.66 -12.52
N SER A 8 26.61 -23.45 -12.97
CA SER A 8 25.60 -22.42 -13.18
C SER A 8 24.53 -23.02 -14.08
N GLN A 9 23.27 -23.06 -13.64
CA GLN A 9 22.16 -23.58 -14.45
C GLN A 9 22.13 -22.88 -15.81
N ILE A 10 22.58 -23.57 -16.87
CA ILE A 10 22.42 -23.14 -18.26
C ILE A 10 21.04 -23.65 -18.71
N GLY A 11 20.01 -22.91 -18.31
CA GLY A 11 18.64 -23.13 -18.75
C GLY A 11 18.01 -21.78 -19.07
N ILE A 12 17.54 -21.59 -20.31
CA ILE A 12 16.65 -20.48 -20.61
C ILE A 12 15.31 -20.84 -19.99
N ILE A 13 14.97 -20.20 -18.87
CA ILE A 13 13.63 -20.28 -18.29
C ILE A 13 12.79 -19.25 -19.03
N THR A 14 11.85 -19.72 -19.86
CA THR A 14 10.86 -18.85 -20.49
C THR A 14 9.71 -18.64 -19.51
N LEU A 15 9.44 -17.39 -19.17
CA LEU A 15 8.31 -17.00 -18.33
C LEU A 15 7.25 -16.40 -19.25
N ASP A 16 6.36 -17.25 -19.78
CA ASP A 16 5.39 -16.86 -20.81
C ASP A 16 4.25 -15.97 -20.29
N GLU A 17 4.05 -15.93 -18.97
CA GLU A 17 2.94 -15.24 -18.31
C GLU A 17 3.33 -13.88 -17.73
N ASP A 18 4.62 -13.56 -17.65
CA ASP A 18 5.10 -12.35 -16.99
C ASP A 18 5.25 -11.18 -17.98
N ASP A 19 4.81 -9.99 -17.58
CA ASP A 19 5.13 -8.77 -18.30
C ASP A 19 6.65 -8.49 -18.25
N PRO A 20 7.37 -8.44 -19.38
CA PRO A 20 8.81 -8.20 -19.41
C PRO A 20 9.22 -6.88 -18.75
N ALA A 21 8.36 -5.86 -18.74
CA ALA A 21 8.63 -4.61 -18.06
C ALA A 21 8.67 -4.78 -16.53
N ILE A 22 7.72 -5.53 -15.98
CA ILE A 22 7.64 -5.83 -14.54
C ILE A 22 8.83 -6.71 -14.13
N PHE A 23 9.13 -7.74 -14.92
CA PHE A 23 10.29 -8.59 -14.67
C PHE A 23 11.60 -7.79 -14.64
N ARG A 24 11.79 -6.81 -15.54
CA ARG A 24 12.99 -5.94 -15.54
C ARG A 24 13.10 -5.09 -14.27
N LEU A 25 11.99 -4.59 -13.73
CA LEU A 25 12.00 -3.82 -12.49
C LEU A 25 12.41 -4.72 -11.31
N VAL A 26 11.80 -5.90 -11.22
CA VAL A 26 12.12 -6.88 -10.17
C VAL A 26 13.56 -7.37 -10.27
N HIS A 27 14.03 -7.67 -11.49
CA HIS A 27 15.43 -7.99 -11.74
C HIS A 27 16.33 -6.83 -11.28
N SER A 28 16.04 -5.58 -11.64
CA SER A 28 16.81 -4.42 -11.19
C SER A 28 16.85 -4.30 -9.67
N TYR A 29 15.73 -4.57 -9.00
CA TYR A 29 15.65 -4.58 -7.54
C TYR A 29 16.55 -5.65 -6.91
N MET A 30 16.60 -6.87 -7.46
CA MET A 30 17.46 -7.93 -6.93
C MET A 30 18.96 -7.56 -6.91
N TYR A 31 19.43 -6.79 -7.89
CA TYR A 31 20.85 -6.41 -7.99
C TYR A 31 21.19 -5.08 -7.34
N SER A 32 20.25 -4.14 -7.31
CA SER A 32 20.51 -2.76 -6.87
C SER A 32 19.81 -2.36 -5.58
N GLY A 33 18.84 -3.14 -5.12
CA GLY A 33 17.89 -2.77 -4.07
C GLY A 33 16.91 -1.68 -4.51
N ARG A 34 16.80 -1.38 -5.81
CA ARG A 34 15.96 -0.31 -6.36
C ARG A 34 15.08 -0.80 -7.50
N LEU A 35 13.79 -0.44 -7.46
CA LEU A 35 12.84 -0.75 -8.53
C LEU A 35 12.93 0.26 -9.68
N TYR A 36 13.30 1.51 -9.41
CA TYR A 36 13.48 2.56 -10.41
C TYR A 36 14.69 3.44 -10.06
N GLU A 37 15.18 4.16 -11.06
CA GLU A 37 16.29 5.10 -10.87
C GLU A 37 15.88 6.23 -9.93
N GLY A 38 16.74 6.57 -8.97
CA GLY A 38 16.44 7.60 -7.96
C GLY A 38 15.66 7.10 -6.74
N MET A 39 15.21 5.84 -6.71
CA MET A 39 14.54 5.28 -5.52
C MET A 39 15.46 5.37 -4.28
N PRO A 40 14.99 5.97 -3.17
CA PRO A 40 15.75 5.99 -1.92
C PRO A 40 15.86 4.56 -1.35
N LEU A 41 17.06 4.21 -0.84
CA LEU A 41 17.32 2.87 -0.28
C LEU A 41 16.65 2.64 1.08
N VAL A 42 16.24 3.72 1.74
CA VAL A 42 15.48 3.69 2.98
C VAL A 42 14.15 4.36 2.69
N LEU A 43 13.09 3.55 2.64
CA LEU A 43 11.73 4.05 2.72
C LEU A 43 11.43 4.21 4.21
N ASP A 44 11.89 5.32 4.81
CA ASP A 44 11.50 5.66 6.17
C ASP A 44 9.97 5.71 6.28
N HIS A 45 9.44 5.43 7.47
CA HIS A 45 8.01 5.31 7.75
C HIS A 45 7.18 6.35 6.99
N VAL A 46 6.45 5.90 5.97
CA VAL A 46 5.50 6.76 5.24
C VAL A 46 4.24 6.85 6.08
N PHE A 47 3.92 8.06 6.53
CA PHE A 47 2.70 8.35 7.27
C PHE A 47 1.68 8.96 6.32
N ILE A 48 0.51 8.34 6.22
CA ILE A 48 -0.66 8.94 5.59
C ILE A 48 -1.45 9.60 6.72
N GLN A 49 -1.19 10.89 6.95
CA GLN A 49 -1.95 11.64 7.95
C GLN A 49 -3.40 11.80 7.48
N ARG A 50 -4.37 11.37 8.31
CA ARG A 50 -5.77 11.75 8.14
C ARG A 50 -5.86 13.18 8.67
N TYR A 51 -6.04 14.12 7.76
CA TYR A 51 -5.91 15.53 8.10
C TYR A 51 -7.26 16.25 8.25
N ASP A 52 -7.18 17.33 9.03
CA ASP A 52 -8.22 18.28 9.38
C ASP A 52 -8.90 18.96 8.16
N GLN A 53 -10.01 19.66 8.40
CA GLN A 53 -10.89 20.28 7.38
C GLN A 53 -10.17 21.22 6.40
N ASP A 54 -8.99 21.74 6.75
CA ASP A 54 -8.19 22.69 5.96
C ASP A 54 -7.08 22.05 5.09
N SER A 55 -6.92 20.73 5.17
CA SER A 55 -5.90 19.99 4.43
C SER A 55 -6.35 19.57 3.02
N LYS A 56 -5.37 19.31 2.15
CA LYS A 56 -5.66 18.83 0.78
C LYS A 56 -6.16 17.38 0.85
N GLN A 57 -7.44 17.20 0.54
CA GLN A 57 -8.11 15.90 0.51
C GLN A 57 -7.62 15.02 -0.65
N LEU A 58 -7.65 13.70 -0.46
CA LEU A 58 -7.32 12.73 -1.50
C LEU A 58 -8.35 12.83 -2.63
N GLN A 59 -7.88 13.06 -3.85
CA GLN A 59 -8.74 13.16 -5.03
C GLN A 59 -8.84 11.82 -5.75
N LEU A 60 -10.05 11.30 -5.88
CA LEU A 60 -10.32 10.12 -6.70
C LEU A 60 -10.47 10.56 -8.16
N ARG A 61 -9.66 9.99 -9.04
CA ARG A 61 -9.59 10.35 -10.46
C ARG A 61 -9.57 9.10 -11.32
N GLN A 62 -9.84 9.25 -12.62
CA GLN A 62 -9.56 8.20 -13.59
C GLN A 62 -8.04 8.17 -13.88
N SER A 63 -7.49 7.02 -14.25
CA SER A 63 -6.05 6.86 -14.56
C SER A 63 -5.52 7.88 -15.56
N ASN A 64 -6.34 8.24 -16.56
CA ASN A 64 -5.96 9.22 -17.59
C ASN A 64 -5.95 10.67 -17.08
N ASP A 65 -6.61 10.94 -15.94
CA ASP A 65 -6.76 12.27 -15.35
C ASP A 65 -5.81 12.50 -14.17
N VAL A 66 -5.02 11.49 -13.81
CA VAL A 66 -3.96 11.61 -12.80
C VAL A 66 -2.83 12.45 -13.41
N VAL A 67 -2.66 13.65 -12.84
CA VAL A 67 -1.60 14.54 -13.27
C VAL A 67 -0.29 14.06 -12.66
N ILE A 68 0.63 13.57 -13.49
CA ILE A 68 2.00 13.36 -13.10
C ILE A 68 2.61 14.74 -12.91
N PHE A 69 2.76 15.17 -11.66
CA PHE A 69 3.42 16.44 -11.38
C PHE A 69 4.86 16.38 -11.91
N GLU A 70 5.30 17.38 -12.67
CA GLU A 70 6.71 17.55 -13.08
C GLU A 70 7.64 17.88 -11.90
N ARG A 71 7.11 17.92 -10.67
CA ARG A 71 7.96 17.83 -9.48
C ARG A 71 8.64 16.47 -9.50
N GLU A 72 9.83 16.40 -8.92
CA GLU A 72 10.49 15.12 -8.63
C GLU A 72 9.58 14.33 -7.69
N THR A 73 8.62 13.59 -8.24
CA THR A 73 7.78 12.71 -7.45
C THR A 73 8.69 11.68 -6.85
N VAL A 74 8.48 11.37 -5.57
CA VAL A 74 9.34 10.40 -4.87
C VAL A 74 9.30 9.06 -5.60
N VAL A 75 8.17 8.74 -6.25
CA VAL A 75 7.93 7.48 -6.95
C VAL A 75 7.62 7.70 -8.43
N ASN A 76 8.65 7.56 -9.27
CA ASN A 76 8.55 7.69 -10.72
C ASN A 76 8.06 6.40 -11.41
N LEU A 77 6.95 5.84 -10.90
CA LEU A 77 6.25 4.70 -11.49
C LEU A 77 4.77 5.04 -11.62
N LEU A 78 4.13 4.62 -12.71
CA LEU A 78 2.67 4.71 -12.84
C LEU A 78 1.98 3.79 -11.84
N PHE A 79 0.81 4.18 -11.33
CA PHE A 79 0.03 3.35 -10.40
C PHE A 79 -0.21 1.93 -10.92
N LYS A 80 -0.55 1.80 -12.21
CA LYS A 80 -0.72 0.49 -12.84
C LYS A 80 0.53 -0.39 -12.73
N ILE A 81 1.72 0.19 -12.94
CA ILE A 81 3.00 -0.55 -12.83
C ILE A 81 3.26 -0.96 -11.38
N VAL A 82 2.93 -0.10 -10.40
CA VAL A 82 3.02 -0.44 -8.97
C VAL A 82 2.07 -1.60 -8.63
N PHE A 83 0.86 -1.61 -9.17
CA PHE A 83 -0.10 -2.70 -8.99
C PHE A 83 0.34 -4.01 -9.65
N ASP A 84 0.85 -3.92 -10.88
CA ASP A 84 1.39 -5.08 -11.60
C ASP A 84 2.59 -5.69 -10.86
N LEU A 85 3.45 -4.86 -10.26
CA LEU A 85 4.53 -5.30 -9.39
C LEU A 85 4.02 -6.05 -8.16
N TYR A 86 2.95 -5.56 -7.52
CA TYR A 86 2.37 -6.24 -6.37
C TYR A 86 1.76 -7.59 -6.77
N ILE A 87 0.99 -7.64 -7.85
CA ILE A 87 0.39 -8.87 -8.38
C ILE A 87 1.49 -9.89 -8.71
N PHE A 88 2.55 -9.44 -9.39
CA PHE A 88 3.71 -10.28 -9.68
C PHE A 88 4.34 -10.82 -8.40
N ALA A 89 4.56 -9.96 -7.40
CA ALA A 89 5.16 -10.37 -6.13
C ALA A 89 4.27 -11.37 -5.37
N ASP A 90 2.95 -11.19 -5.38
CA ASP A 90 1.97 -12.09 -4.79
C ASP A 90 1.95 -13.46 -5.47
N MET A 91 1.87 -13.49 -6.80
CA MET A 91 1.92 -14.73 -7.57
C MET A 91 3.21 -15.54 -7.32
N ARG A 92 4.30 -14.87 -6.97
CA ARG A 92 5.61 -15.49 -6.70
C ARG A 92 5.94 -15.63 -5.21
N LEU A 93 5.01 -15.27 -4.32
CA LEU A 93 5.22 -15.29 -2.86
C LEU A 93 6.45 -14.49 -2.41
N ALA A 94 6.77 -13.41 -3.13
CA ALA A 94 7.93 -12.56 -2.88
C ALA A 94 7.55 -11.44 -1.89
N THR A 95 7.37 -11.80 -0.62
CA THR A 95 6.89 -10.89 0.44
C THR A 95 7.72 -9.62 0.58
N GLN A 96 9.04 -9.70 0.47
CA GLN A 96 9.92 -8.53 0.51
C GLN A 96 9.62 -7.52 -0.61
N ILE A 97 9.24 -8.00 -1.80
CA ILE A 97 8.86 -7.13 -2.91
C ILE A 97 7.46 -6.56 -2.64
N GLN A 98 6.54 -7.34 -2.07
CA GLN A 98 5.22 -6.85 -1.67
C GLN A 98 5.34 -5.65 -0.70
N ASP A 99 6.15 -5.76 0.35
CA ASP A 99 6.35 -4.70 1.35
C ASP A 99 6.92 -3.41 0.72
N VAL A 100 7.90 -3.57 -0.16
CA VAL A 100 8.48 -2.43 -0.89
C VAL A 100 7.45 -1.78 -1.80
N VAL A 101 6.66 -2.57 -2.52
CA VAL A 101 5.63 -2.07 -3.43
C VAL A 101 4.51 -1.36 -2.68
N ILE A 102 4.09 -1.89 -1.53
CA ILE A 102 3.13 -1.24 -0.63
C ILE A 102 3.69 0.11 -0.16
N SER A 103 4.93 0.14 0.31
CA SER A 103 5.59 1.36 0.76
C SER A 103 5.68 2.42 -0.35
N LEU A 104 6.02 2.00 -1.58
CA LEU A 104 6.05 2.87 -2.75
C LEU A 104 4.67 3.40 -3.13
N LEU A 105 3.63 2.56 -3.08
CA LEU A 105 2.27 2.99 -3.34
C LEU A 105 1.86 4.12 -2.39
N PHE A 106 2.11 3.96 -1.09
CA PHE A 106 1.74 4.96 -0.11
C PHE A 106 2.58 6.22 -0.19
N ALA A 107 3.86 6.11 -0.50
CA ALA A 107 4.69 7.28 -0.82
C ALA A 107 4.10 8.05 -2.01
N LYS A 108 3.69 7.34 -3.07
CA LYS A 108 3.07 7.93 -4.26
C LYS A 108 1.73 8.60 -3.95
N ILE A 109 0.84 7.94 -3.21
CA ILE A 109 -0.45 8.52 -2.81
C ILE A 109 -0.25 9.76 -1.96
N SER A 110 0.69 9.71 -1.01
CA SER A 110 0.99 10.84 -0.12
C SER A 110 1.54 12.04 -0.89
N ASP A 111 2.35 11.81 -1.92
CA ASP A 111 2.98 12.87 -2.71
C ASP A 111 2.01 13.47 -3.75
N GLU A 112 1.25 12.63 -4.45
CA GLU A 112 0.35 13.05 -5.52
C GLU A 112 -1.03 13.50 -5.04
N LEU A 113 -1.45 13.05 -3.85
CA LEU A 113 -2.78 13.24 -3.28
C LEU A 113 -3.91 12.90 -4.27
N GLN A 114 -3.63 11.97 -5.16
CA GLN A 114 -4.52 11.48 -6.21
C GLN A 114 -4.50 9.95 -6.20
N PHE A 115 -5.65 9.34 -6.43
CA PHE A 115 -5.77 7.89 -6.57
C PHE A 115 -6.60 7.52 -7.82
N PRO A 116 -6.07 6.68 -8.72
CA PRO A 116 -6.77 6.23 -9.93
C PRO A 116 -7.83 5.17 -9.59
N ILE A 117 -9.08 5.58 -9.49
CA ILE A 117 -10.17 4.76 -8.96
C ILE A 117 -10.57 3.60 -9.89
N ASP A 118 -10.42 3.79 -11.19
CA ASP A 118 -10.69 2.79 -12.22
C ASP A 118 -9.77 1.57 -12.13
N LEU A 119 -8.60 1.72 -11.51
CA LEU A 119 -7.69 0.60 -11.27
C LEU A 119 -8.11 -0.27 -10.07
N LEU A 120 -9.11 0.12 -9.28
CA LEU A 120 -9.61 -0.73 -8.21
C LEU A 120 -10.26 -2.01 -8.76
N GLY A 121 -11.08 -1.91 -9.81
CA GLY A 121 -11.67 -3.09 -10.45
C GLY A 121 -10.61 -4.00 -11.06
N TYR A 122 -9.52 -3.40 -11.56
CA TYR A 122 -8.36 -4.15 -12.04
C TYR A 122 -7.71 -4.97 -10.92
N LEU A 123 -7.45 -4.35 -9.75
CA LEU A 123 -6.88 -5.03 -8.58
C LEU A 123 -7.81 -6.11 -8.02
N ASP A 124 -9.09 -5.79 -7.83
CA ASP A 124 -10.12 -6.69 -7.31
C ASP A 124 -10.25 -7.97 -8.15
N SER A 125 -10.07 -7.86 -9.48
CA SER A 125 -10.13 -9.02 -10.38
C SER A 125 -8.88 -9.90 -10.40
N ARG A 126 -7.75 -9.44 -9.85
CA ARG A 126 -6.44 -10.10 -9.98
C ARG A 126 -5.80 -10.51 -8.66
N LEU A 127 -6.30 -10.00 -7.54
CA LEU A 127 -5.82 -10.32 -6.22
C LEU A 127 -6.82 -11.23 -5.51
N PRO A 128 -6.36 -12.11 -4.61
CA PRO A 128 -7.27 -12.93 -3.82
C PRO A 128 -8.13 -12.08 -2.88
N ASP A 129 -9.31 -12.59 -2.52
CA ASP A 129 -10.18 -11.94 -1.53
C ASP A 129 -9.43 -11.70 -0.22
N GLY A 130 -9.58 -10.49 0.33
CA GLY A 130 -8.94 -10.11 1.60
C GLY A 130 -7.43 -9.91 1.52
N CYS A 131 -6.87 -9.70 0.31
CA CYS A 131 -5.46 -9.38 0.16
C CYS A 131 -5.08 -8.12 0.98
N VAL A 132 -3.85 -8.13 1.50
CA VAL A 132 -3.33 -7.06 2.37
C VAL A 132 -3.40 -5.70 1.68
N LEU A 133 -2.96 -5.62 0.42
CA LEU A 133 -2.99 -4.37 -0.35
C LEU A 133 -4.40 -3.79 -0.51
N LEU A 134 -5.39 -4.62 -0.87
CA LEU A 134 -6.78 -4.18 -1.06
C LEU A 134 -7.38 -3.68 0.25
N ASN A 135 -7.11 -4.35 1.37
CA ASN A 135 -7.55 -3.91 2.68
C ASN A 135 -6.93 -2.56 3.07
N MET A 136 -5.63 -2.37 2.82
CA MET A 136 -4.97 -1.09 3.11
C MET A 136 -5.49 0.05 2.22
N ILE A 137 -5.68 -0.19 0.92
CA ILE A 137 -6.28 0.80 0.01
C ILE A 137 -7.69 1.17 0.49
N THR A 138 -8.50 0.18 0.84
CA THR A 138 -9.86 0.39 1.39
C THR A 138 -9.81 1.34 2.58
N ASN A 139 -8.93 1.08 3.55
CA ASN A 139 -8.78 1.91 4.74
C ASN A 139 -8.35 3.35 4.42
N ILE A 140 -7.41 3.54 3.50
CA ILE A 140 -6.95 4.87 3.08
C ILE A 140 -8.06 5.63 2.38
N LEU A 141 -8.81 4.99 1.49
CA LEU A 141 -9.94 5.62 0.83
C LEU A 141 -11.01 6.01 1.84
N THR A 142 -11.32 5.16 2.83
CA THR A 142 -12.27 5.48 3.90
C THR A 142 -11.83 6.67 4.74
N ALA A 143 -10.54 6.73 5.09
CA ALA A 143 -10.02 7.75 5.99
C ALA A 143 -9.78 9.10 5.30
N CYS A 144 -9.30 9.07 4.05
CA CYS A 144 -8.71 10.24 3.39
C CYS A 144 -9.50 10.75 2.18
N ALA A 145 -10.35 9.93 1.56
CA ALA A 145 -11.16 10.38 0.43
C ALA A 145 -12.45 11.05 0.93
N PRO A 146 -12.83 12.23 0.40
CA PRO A 146 -14.06 12.88 0.81
C PRO A 146 -15.26 12.08 0.32
N LEU A 147 -16.31 12.02 1.15
CA LEU A 147 -17.52 11.24 0.87
C LEU A 147 -18.13 11.60 -0.50
N GLN A 148 -18.10 12.89 -0.85
CA GLN A 148 -18.59 13.37 -2.15
C GLN A 148 -17.83 12.74 -3.33
N SER A 149 -16.50 12.63 -3.25
CA SER A 149 -15.71 11.97 -4.30
C SER A 149 -15.99 10.48 -4.39
N ILE A 150 -16.25 9.82 -3.26
CA ILE A 150 -16.65 8.40 -3.23
C ILE A 150 -18.01 8.23 -3.92
N THR A 151 -19.00 9.05 -3.56
CA THR A 151 -20.35 8.99 -4.17
C THR A 151 -20.31 9.28 -5.68
N ILE A 152 -19.51 10.25 -6.13
CA ILE A 152 -19.38 10.57 -7.56
C ILE A 152 -18.78 9.39 -8.34
N ASN A 153 -17.85 8.64 -7.73
CA ASN A 153 -17.14 7.55 -8.39
C ASN A 153 -17.67 6.16 -8.00
N GLU A 154 -18.84 6.06 -7.35
CA GLU A 154 -19.36 4.82 -6.76
C GLU A 154 -19.39 3.67 -7.78
N GLU A 155 -19.80 3.95 -9.02
CA GLU A 155 -19.89 2.96 -10.10
C GLU A 155 -18.54 2.34 -10.50
N HIS A 156 -17.43 3.03 -10.22
CA HIS A 156 -16.07 2.57 -10.51
C HIS A 156 -15.43 1.80 -9.35
N ILE A 157 -16.05 1.83 -8.16
CA ILE A 157 -15.51 1.18 -6.98
C ILE A 157 -16.15 -0.22 -6.86
N PRO A 158 -15.34 -1.30 -6.81
CA PRO A 158 -15.84 -2.63 -6.56
C PRO A 158 -16.72 -2.70 -5.30
N ARG A 159 -17.82 -3.45 -5.38
CA ARG A 159 -18.81 -3.54 -4.29
C ARG A 159 -18.22 -4.02 -2.98
N LEU A 160 -17.25 -4.94 -3.04
CA LEU A 160 -16.55 -5.46 -1.85
C LEU A 160 -15.70 -4.38 -1.18
N ILE A 161 -15.07 -3.51 -1.97
CA ILE A 161 -14.31 -2.37 -1.46
C ILE A 161 -15.29 -1.35 -0.85
N LEU A 162 -16.37 -1.00 -1.54
CA LEU A 162 -17.41 -0.09 -1.00
C LEU A 162 -18.00 -0.59 0.33
N SER A 163 -18.32 -1.88 0.44
CA SER A 163 -18.84 -2.44 1.68
C SER A 163 -17.79 -2.44 2.80
N GLY A 164 -16.53 -2.73 2.45
CA GLY A 164 -15.39 -2.60 3.36
C GLY A 164 -15.23 -1.17 3.87
N MET A 165 -15.35 -0.18 2.99
CA MET A 165 -15.28 1.23 3.39
C MET A 165 -16.40 1.62 4.35
N PHE A 166 -17.63 1.16 4.09
CA PHE A 166 -18.76 1.40 4.99
C PHE A 166 -18.54 0.75 6.36
N TYR A 167 -18.05 -0.50 6.38
CA TYR A 167 -17.72 -1.19 7.62
C TYR A 167 -16.63 -0.47 8.42
N CYS A 168 -15.55 -0.04 7.77
CA CYS A 168 -14.47 0.72 8.42
C CYS A 168 -14.96 2.07 8.95
N ALA A 169 -15.83 2.77 8.22
CA ALA A 169 -16.43 4.03 8.68
C ALA A 169 -17.32 3.82 9.92
N MET A 170 -18.11 2.75 9.96
CA MET A 170 -18.95 2.42 11.11
C MET A 170 -18.11 2.09 12.36
N MET A 171 -17.09 1.23 12.21
CA MET A 171 -16.23 0.84 13.33
C MET A 171 -15.39 2.01 13.88
N GLY A 172 -14.95 2.92 13.01
CA GLY A 172 -14.27 4.15 13.43
C GLY A 172 -15.17 5.05 14.30
N HIS A 173 -16.45 5.17 13.94
CA HIS A 173 -17.41 5.98 14.69
C HIS A 173 -17.78 5.39 16.07
N ASP A 174 -17.66 4.07 16.24
CA ASP A 174 -17.90 3.42 17.53
C ASP A 174 -16.69 3.54 18.48
N LEU A 175 -15.46 3.53 17.94
CA LEU A 175 -14.24 3.79 18.73
C LEU A 175 -14.17 5.22 19.28
N ASP A 176 -14.69 6.21 18.53
CA ASP A 176 -14.77 7.60 18.99
C ASP A 176 -15.78 7.79 20.14
N LYS A 177 -16.81 6.95 20.22
CA LYS A 177 -17.80 6.97 21.31
C LYS A 177 -17.28 6.36 22.60
N ASP A 178 -16.52 5.26 22.52
CA ASP A 178 -16.06 4.54 23.70
C ASP A 178 -14.85 5.20 24.39
N GLN A 179 -14.13 6.10 23.72
CA GLN A 179 -13.00 6.81 24.32
C GLN A 179 -13.36 8.08 25.09
N GLY A 180 -14.64 8.47 25.14
CA GLY A 180 -15.11 9.62 25.94
C GLY A 180 -14.35 10.93 25.66
N LYS A 181 -13.77 11.05 24.47
CA LYS A 181 -13.02 12.22 24.04
C LYS A 181 -13.97 13.19 23.34
N ASP A 182 -14.57 14.07 24.14
CA ASP A 182 -14.66 15.46 23.73
C ASP A 182 -13.21 15.97 23.61
N SER A 183 -12.57 15.78 22.45
CA SER A 183 -11.26 16.38 22.20
C SER A 183 -11.23 17.00 20.82
N ASP A 184 -11.26 18.34 20.85
CA ASP A 184 -10.54 19.19 19.93
C ASP A 184 -9.21 18.51 19.49
N GLU A 185 -8.97 18.52 18.18
CA GLU A 185 -7.64 18.50 17.57
C GLU A 185 -6.70 17.32 17.85
N SER A 186 -7.18 16.06 17.87
CA SER A 186 -6.27 14.92 17.68
C SER A 186 -6.26 14.46 16.22
N GLU A 187 -5.32 15.01 15.43
CA GLU A 187 -5.00 14.54 14.08
C GLU A 187 -4.68 13.03 14.10
N PHE A 188 -5.56 12.22 13.52
CA PHE A 188 -5.31 10.77 13.40
C PHE A 188 -4.29 10.51 12.28
N CYS A 189 -3.02 10.36 12.65
CA CYS A 189 -2.00 9.94 11.70
C CYS A 189 -2.10 8.43 11.42
N MET A 190 -2.50 8.00 10.21
CA MET A 190 -2.39 6.59 9.83
C MET A 190 -0.97 6.32 9.32
N SER A 191 -0.16 5.60 10.11
CA SER A 191 1.12 5.12 9.58
C SER A 191 0.85 4.03 8.54
N GLY A 192 1.42 4.15 7.33
CA GLY A 192 1.45 3.03 6.38
C GLY A 192 2.23 1.83 6.91
N CYS A 193 3.12 2.05 7.89
CA CYS A 193 4.03 1.03 8.42
C CYS A 193 3.45 0.13 9.54
N LEU A 194 2.42 0.54 10.29
CA LEU A 194 1.76 -0.34 11.28
C LEU A 194 1.17 -1.60 10.66
N TRP A 195 0.99 -1.62 9.34
CA TRP A 195 0.41 -2.72 8.60
C TRP A 195 1.44 -3.77 8.13
N HIS A 196 2.72 -3.38 7.98
CA HIS A 196 3.82 -4.33 7.75
C HIS A 196 4.10 -5.21 8.97
N ASP A 197 3.74 -4.74 10.17
CA ASP A 197 4.02 -5.42 11.45
C ASP A 197 2.88 -6.35 11.92
N SER A 198 1.86 -6.57 11.08
CA SER A 198 0.75 -7.48 11.37
C SER A 198 1.13 -8.97 11.41
N SER A 199 2.42 -9.28 11.24
CA SER A 199 3.00 -10.62 11.45
C SER A 199 3.56 -10.85 12.86
N ALA A 200 3.53 -9.87 13.78
CA ALA A 200 4.20 -9.95 15.07
C ALA A 200 3.30 -9.72 16.30
N GLU A 201 2.11 -10.33 16.37
CA GLU A 201 1.43 -10.58 17.65
C GLU A 201 1.29 -12.08 17.94
N THR A 202 2.43 -12.76 18.10
CA THR A 202 2.49 -13.83 19.09
C THR A 202 2.88 -13.19 20.43
N HIS A 203 1.89 -12.98 21.29
CA HIS A 203 2.08 -12.72 22.71
C HIS A 203 3.24 -13.55 23.29
N PRO A 204 4.08 -13.00 24.17
CA PRO A 204 3.68 -13.04 25.59
C PRO A 204 4.31 -11.95 26.45
N LYS A 205 3.53 -11.06 27.07
CA LYS A 205 3.98 -10.39 28.32
C LYS A 205 2.82 -10.13 29.28
N SER A 206 2.51 -11.13 30.09
CA SER A 206 2.07 -10.89 31.47
C SER A 206 3.24 -11.21 32.41
N ALA A 207 4.10 -10.23 32.63
CA ALA A 207 5.03 -10.25 33.76
C ALA A 207 4.80 -8.98 34.57
N LYS A 208 3.91 -9.07 35.56
CA LYS A 208 3.79 -8.06 36.62
C LYS A 208 5.02 -8.18 37.52
N LEU A 209 5.84 -7.14 37.57
CA LEU A 209 6.79 -6.94 38.67
C LEU A 209 6.02 -6.31 39.86
N PRO A 210 6.18 -6.81 41.09
CA PRO A 210 5.59 -6.17 42.25
C PRO A 210 6.37 -4.90 42.61
N ALA A 211 5.61 -3.86 42.94
CA ALA A 211 6.10 -2.59 43.42
C ALA A 211 6.83 -2.75 44.76
N LYS A 212 7.92 -2.00 44.91
CA LYS A 212 8.66 -1.85 46.17
C LYS A 212 7.81 -1.18 47.23
N SER A 213 7.88 -1.72 48.45
CA SER A 213 7.78 -1.00 49.71
C SER A 213 8.93 -1.46 50.60
#